data_AF-A0A515A4E7-F1
#
_entry.id   AF-A0A515A4E7-F1
#
_cell.length_a   1.000
_cell.length_b   1.000
_cell.length_c   1.000
_cell.angle_alpha   90.00
_cell.angle_beta   90.00
_cell.angle_gamma   90.00
#
_symmetry.space_group_name_H-M   'P 1'
#
loop_
_entity.id
_entity.type
_entity.pdbx_description
1 polymer ?
#
loop_
_entity_poly.entity_id
_entity_poly.type
_entity_poly.pdbx_seq_one_letter_code
_entity_poly.pdbx_strand_id
1 'polypeptide(L)' 'MKAATERKIIRWFHILASIPILGYIYGPVASLPEPAFVVRAIILPAVILSGFWLWLGHYAKKWWRTKRQPSHSLAKRQ' A
#
# COMPACT_ATOMS: atom_id res chain seq x y z
N MET A 1 13.78 -10.58 -1.73
CA MET A 1 13.12 -10.75 -0.41
C MET A 1 11.84 -11.56 -0.59
N LYS A 2 11.34 -12.30 0.42
CA LYS A 2 10.04 -12.96 0.30
C LYS A 2 8.97 -11.89 0.04
N ALA A 3 8.08 -12.10 -0.94
CA ALA A 3 7.02 -11.12 -1.27
C ALA A 3 6.11 -10.77 -0.08
N ALA A 4 6.03 -11.66 0.92
CA ALA A 4 5.35 -11.40 2.18
C ALA A 4 6.10 -10.41 3.08
N THR A 5 7.44 -10.46 3.10
CA THR A 5 8.29 -9.54 3.87
C THR A 5 8.24 -8.14 3.29
N GLU A 6 8.29 -8.01 1.97
CA GLU A 6 8.21 -6.71 1.28
C GLU A 6 6.88 -5.99 1.58
N ARG A 7 5.75 -6.70 1.51
CA ARG A 7 4.44 -6.13 1.88
C ARG A 7 4.36 -5.71 3.34
N LYS A 8 4.99 -6.46 4.25
CA LYS A 8 5.06 -6.08 5.67
C LYS A 8 5.84 -4.78 5.84
N ILE A 9 6.97 -4.62 5.17
CA ILE A 9 7.81 -3.42 5.24
C ILE A 9 7.03 -2.21 4.71
N ILE A 10 6.44 -2.30 3.51
CA ILE A 10 5.69 -1.20 2.90
C ILE A 10 4.48 -0.81 3.77
N ARG A 11 3.80 -1.78 4.37
CA ARG A 11 2.68 -1.52 5.29
C ARG A 11 3.14 -0.77 6.55
N TRP A 12 4.23 -1.22 7.18
CA TRP A 12 4.77 -0.54 8.36
C TRP A 12 5.26 0.87 8.01
N PHE A 13 5.96 1.04 6.89
CA PHE A 13 6.34 2.35 6.38
C PHE A 13 5.13 3.26 6.19
N HIS A 14 4.07 2.78 5.52
CA HIS A 14 2.86 3.55 5.26
C HIS A 14 2.19 4.04 6.56
N ILE A 15 2.10 3.16 7.57
CA ILE A 15 1.52 3.52 8.88
C ILE A 15 2.37 4.58 9.57
N LEU A 16 3.69 4.39 9.65
CA LEU A 16 4.59 5.32 10.34
C LEU A 16 4.66 6.67 9.63
N ALA A 17 4.76 6.67 8.30
CA ALA A 17 4.78 7.89 7.49
C ALA A 17 3.43 8.64 7.52
N SER A 18 2.33 7.99 7.91
CA SER A 18 1.05 8.66 8.10
C SER A 18 0.95 9.46 9.41
N ILE A 19 1.78 9.18 10.40
CA ILE A 19 1.75 9.88 11.71
C ILE A 19 2.06 11.39 11.56
N PRO A 20 3.10 11.82 10.83
CA PRO A 20 3.34 13.24 10.57
C PRO A 20 2.18 13.95 9.88
N ILE A 21 1.40 13.25 9.05
CA ILE A 21 0.21 13.81 8.39
C ILE A 21 -0.87 14.11 9.44
N LEU A 22 -1.03 13.29 10.47
CA LEU A 22 -1.95 13.58 11.58
C LEU A 22 -1.49 14.81 12.37
N GLY A 23 -0.19 14.91 12.65
CA GLY A 23 0.39 16.11 13.29
C GLY A 23 0.24 17.37 12.44
N TYR A 24 0.18 17.21 11.12
CA TYR A 24 -0.11 18.28 10.17
C TYR A 24 -1.58 18.71 10.16
N ILE A 25 -2.53 17.77 10.27
CA ILE A 25 -3.97 18.08 10.26
C ILE A 25 -4.44 18.61 11.63
N TYR A 26 -4.00 17.98 12.72
CA TYR A 26 -4.52 18.23 14.07
C TYR A 26 -3.53 18.92 15.01
N GLY A 27 -2.25 19.04 14.61
CA GLY A 27 -1.18 19.56 15.45
C GLY A 27 -0.54 20.82 14.90
N PRO A 28 0.55 21.29 15.56
CA PRO A 28 1.24 22.52 15.19
C PRO A 28 2.12 22.36 13.94
N VAL A 29 2.20 21.18 13.32
CA VAL A 29 3.09 20.95 12.18
C VAL A 29 2.71 21.81 10.98
N ALA A 30 1.42 22.19 10.84
CA ALA A 30 0.97 23.08 9.79
C ALA A 30 1.41 24.54 9.96
N SER A 31 1.70 25.00 11.18
CA SER A 31 2.17 26.38 11.42
C SER A 31 3.68 26.53 11.29
N LEU A 32 4.42 25.42 11.22
CA LEU A 32 5.86 25.40 10.99
C LEU A 32 6.14 25.30 9.47
N PRO A 33 6.75 26.31 8.82
CA PRO A 33 6.89 26.35 7.36
C PRO A 33 7.65 25.15 6.77
N GLU A 34 8.82 24.82 7.35
CA GLU A 34 9.67 23.73 6.87
C GLU A 34 9.00 22.35 7.05
N PRO A 35 8.51 21.97 8.25
CA PRO A 35 7.79 20.71 8.43
C PRO A 35 6.52 20.60 7.58
N ALA A 36 5.76 21.70 7.43
CA ALA A 36 4.57 21.74 6.59
C ALA A 36 4.89 21.41 5.13
N PHE A 37 5.98 21.98 4.61
CA PHE A 37 6.44 21.69 3.26
C PHE A 37 6.83 20.22 3.09
N VAL A 38 7.61 19.67 4.02
CA VAL A 38 8.01 18.25 3.98
C VAL A 38 6.80 17.32 4.00
N VAL A 39 5.80 17.60 4.85
CA VAL A 39 4.58 16.77 4.91
C VAL A 39 3.83 16.81 3.58
N ARG A 40 3.62 18.01 3.01
CA ARG A 40 2.85 18.20 1.78
C ARG A 40 3.56 17.66 0.53
N ALA A 41 4.84 17.94 0.38
CA ALA A 41 5.59 17.68 -0.85
C ALA A 41 6.23 16.29 -0.89
N ILE A 42 6.52 15.69 0.27
CA ILE A 42 7.29 14.44 0.35
C ILE A 42 6.47 13.33 1.01
N ILE A 43 6.03 13.54 2.25
CA ILE A 43 5.38 12.48 3.05
C ILE A 43 4.03 12.10 2.45
N LEU A 44 3.19 13.09 2.12
CA LEU A 44 1.86 12.84 1.57
C LEU A 44 1.92 12.06 0.23
N PRO A 45 2.75 12.44 -0.78
CA PRO A 45 2.93 11.61 -1.97
C PRO A 45 3.50 10.22 -1.68
N ALA A 46 4.46 10.09 -0.77
CA ALA A 46 5.05 8.79 -0.41
C ALA A 46 4.01 7.84 0.23
N VAL A 47 3.15 8.37 1.11
CA VAL A 47 2.03 7.63 1.71
C VAL A 47 1.02 7.22 0.64
N ILE A 48 0.65 8.10 -0.28
CA ILE A 48 -0.27 7.78 -1.38
C ILE A 48 0.29 6.65 -2.26
N LEU A 49 1.55 6.76 -2.69
CA LEU A 49 2.20 5.74 -3.54
C LEU A 49 2.31 4.39 -2.83
N SER A 50 2.70 4.38 -1.55
CA SER A 50 2.78 3.15 -0.77
C SER A 50 1.40 2.51 -0.52
N GLY A 51 0.36 3.32 -0.31
CA GLY A 51 -1.03 2.83 -0.21
C GLY A 51 -1.52 2.22 -1.51
N PHE A 52 -1.25 2.89 -2.64
CA PHE A 52 -1.60 2.38 -3.96
C PHE A 52 -0.87 1.05 -4.27
N TRP A 53 0.41 0.94 -3.91
CA TRP A 53 1.18 -0.29 -4.07
C TRP A 53 0.62 -1.47 -3.26
N LEU A 54 0.23 -1.22 -2.02
CA LEU A 54 -0.41 -2.22 -1.16
C LEU A 54 -1.75 -2.68 -1.75
N TRP A 55 -2.53 -1.77 -2.31
CA TRP A 55 -3.82 -2.07 -2.92
C TRP A 55 -3.68 -2.84 -4.25
N LEU A 56 -2.85 -2.35 -5.18
CA LEU A 56 -2.68 -2.94 -6.51
C LEU A 56 -2.03 -4.34 -6.47
N GLY A 57 -1.16 -4.57 -5.48
CA GLY A 57 -0.51 -5.86 -5.27
C GLY A 57 -1.49 -7.00 -4.97
N HIS A 58 -2.71 -6.72 -4.47
CA HIS A 58 -3.75 -7.74 -4.29
C HIS A 58 -4.52 -8.02 -5.60
N TYR A 59 -4.80 -6.98 -6.39
CA TYR A 59 -5.50 -7.12 -7.67
C TYR A 59 -4.68 -7.88 -8.72
N ALA A 60 -3.37 -7.63 -8.81
CA ALA A 60 -2.50 -8.35 -9.75
C ALA A 60 -2.48 -9.87 -9.48
N LYS A 61 -2.43 -10.27 -8.20
CA LYS A 61 -2.49 -11.69 -7.81
C LYS A 61 -3.84 -12.33 -8.10
N LYS A 62 -4.94 -11.58 -7.91
CA LYS A 62 -6.30 -12.05 -8.23
C LYS A 62 -6.46 -12.28 -9.72
N TRP A 63 -6.03 -11.34 -10.56
CA TRP A 63 -6.08 -11.47 -12.02
C TRP A 63 -5.31 -12.71 -12.50
N TRP A 64 -4.12 -12.95 -11.95
CA TRP A 64 -3.28 -14.09 -12.35
C TRP A 64 -3.83 -15.44 -11.90
N ARG A 65 -4.61 -15.50 -10.81
CA ARG A 65 -5.24 -16.74 -10.33
C ARG A 65 -6.45 -17.14 -11.16
N THR A 66 -7.17 -16.17 -11.74
CA THR A 66 -8.31 -16.43 -12.63
C THR A 66 -7.88 -17.04 -13.97
N LYS A 67 -6.68 -16.71 -14.47
CA LYS A 67 -6.15 -17.32 -15.71
C LYS A 67 -5.61 -18.76 -15.53
N ARG A 68 -5.45 -19.25 -14.31
CA ARG A 68 -4.88 -20.59 -14.01
C ARG A 68 -5.91 -21.62 -13.56
N GLN A 69 -7.20 -21.43 -13.85
CA GLN A 69 -8.15 -22.53 -13.82
C GLN A 69 -8.28 -23.10 -15.23
N PRO A 70 -7.44 -24.05 -15.66
CA PRO A 70 -7.89 -24.99 -16.66
C PRO A 70 -9.04 -25.75 -16.00
N SER A 71 -10.24 -25.50 -16.51
CA SER A 71 -11.43 -26.28 -16.27
C SER A 71 -11.17 -27.73 -16.66
N HIS A 72 -10.64 -28.52 -15.73
CA HIS A 72 -10.59 -29.98 -15.86
C HIS A 72 -11.30 -30.62 -14.68
N SER A 73 -12.56 -30.21 -14.44
CA SER A 73 -13.48 -30.86 -13.49
C SER A 73 -14.56 -31.68 -14.20
N LEU A 74 -14.30 -32.16 -15.42
CA LEU A 74 -15.13 -33.13 -16.13
C LEU A 74 -14.38 -34.46 -16.26
N ALA A 75 -14.09 -35.08 -15.13
CA ALA A 75 -13.89 -36.53 -15.04
C ALA A 75 -14.78 -37.04 -13.90
N LYS A 76 -16.08 -36.78 -14.04
CA LYS A 76 -17.11 -37.55 -13.36
C LYS A 76 -16.98 -38.99 -13.84
N ARG A 77 -16.93 -39.91 -12.88
CA ARG A 77 -17.73 -41.14 -12.84
C ARG A 77 -18.10 -41.68 -14.23
N GLN A 78 -17.29 -42.58 -14.75
CA GLN A 78 -17.77 -43.83 -15.35
C GLN A 78 -16.85 -44.94 -14.87
#